data_AF-A0A960B3D7-F1
#
_entry.id   AF-A0A960B3D7-F1
#
_cell.length_a   1.000
_cell.length_b   1.000
_cell.length_c   1.000
_cell.angle_alpha   90.00
_cell.angle_beta   90.00
_cell.angle_gamma   90.00
#
_symmetry.space_group_name_H-M   'P 1'
#
loop_
_entity.id
_entity.type
_entity.pdbx_description
1 polymer ?
#
loop_
_entity_poly.entity_id
_entity_poly.type
_entity_poly.pdbx_seq_one_letter_code
_entity_poly.pdbx_strand_id
1 'polypeptide(L)'
;MRTIEEGYLPHSMHSYFLRPGDYTVPIIYDVERLREGRSFGTRRVVARQHGRPIYFQTVSFQRPEGGFEHQDVMPEVGPPESGIDFIDLIRSGGREEGEALAAEWSALDVRYLGNSATGHIDDPMHPARAQAWVRVRGELTDDPHEHMATFTYASDMTLL
;
A
#
# COMPACT_ATOMS: atom_id res chain seq x y z
N MET A 1 -15.64 -0.29 4.47
CA MET A 1 -15.92 0.71 3.41
C MET A 1 -17.30 1.33 3.61
N ARG A 2 -17.52 2.62 3.31
CA ARG A 2 -18.73 3.34 3.79
C ARG A 2 -19.79 3.68 2.74
N THR A 3 -19.45 3.67 1.45
CA THR A 3 -20.32 4.20 0.38
C THR A 3 -20.69 3.18 -0.67
N ILE A 4 -20.46 1.89 -0.42
CA ILE A 4 -20.76 0.76 -1.32
C ILE A 4 -21.58 -0.26 -0.52
N GLU A 5 -22.44 -1.02 -1.21
CA GLU A 5 -23.21 -2.09 -0.59
C GLU A 5 -22.28 -3.20 -0.06
N GLU A 6 -22.77 -3.94 0.94
CA GLU A 6 -22.09 -5.11 1.48
C GLU A 6 -21.87 -6.19 0.40
N GLY A 7 -20.74 -6.89 0.52
CA GLY A 7 -20.32 -7.94 -0.42
C GLY A 7 -19.57 -7.45 -1.65
N TYR A 8 -19.37 -6.14 -1.84
CA TYR A 8 -18.43 -5.61 -2.83
C TYR A 8 -17.04 -5.44 -2.21
N LEU A 9 -16.01 -5.95 -2.88
CA LEU A 9 -14.62 -5.79 -2.50
C LEU A 9 -13.87 -4.91 -3.52
N PRO A 10 -12.91 -4.06 -3.10
CA PRO A 10 -12.05 -3.36 -4.05
C PRO A 10 -11.23 -4.38 -4.84
N HIS A 11 -11.08 -4.17 -6.14
CA HIS A 11 -10.21 -4.99 -6.98
C HIS A 11 -9.22 -4.17 -7.81
N SER A 12 -9.45 -2.86 -7.95
CA SER A 12 -8.47 -1.96 -8.55
C SER A 12 -8.67 -0.52 -8.06
N MET A 13 -7.60 0.24 -8.10
CA MET A 13 -7.62 1.67 -7.86
C MET A 13 -6.59 2.37 -8.73
N HIS A 14 -6.87 3.63 -9.06
CA HIS A 14 -5.93 4.54 -9.71
C HIS A 14 -5.93 5.85 -8.95
N SER A 15 -4.76 6.39 -8.66
CA SER A 15 -4.63 7.59 -7.85
C SER A 15 -3.58 8.57 -8.36
N TYR A 16 -3.72 9.81 -7.91
CA TYR A 16 -2.79 10.90 -8.16
C TYR A 16 -2.60 11.71 -6.88
N PHE A 17 -1.34 11.88 -6.46
CA PHE A 17 -0.94 12.87 -5.46
C PHE A 17 -0.76 14.21 -6.15
N LEU A 18 -1.53 15.21 -5.73
CA LEU A 18 -1.56 16.53 -6.37
C LEU A 18 -0.74 17.55 -5.59
N ARG A 19 -0.73 17.42 -4.26
CA ARG A 19 -0.07 18.35 -3.32
C ARG A 19 0.37 17.57 -2.08
N PRO A 20 1.45 17.99 -1.40
CA PRO A 20 1.78 17.45 -0.08
C PRO A 20 0.64 17.72 0.90
N GLY A 21 0.39 16.76 1.79
CA GLY A 21 -0.57 16.90 2.88
C GLY A 21 0.05 17.59 4.10
N ASP A 22 -0.77 18.30 4.86
CA ASP A 22 -0.44 18.82 6.19
C ASP A 22 -0.92 17.83 7.25
N TYR A 23 0.00 17.12 7.90
CA TYR A 23 -0.32 16.11 8.91
C TYR A 23 -0.87 16.70 10.23
N THR A 24 -0.87 18.02 10.38
CA THR A 24 -1.37 18.71 11.58
C THR A 24 -2.87 19.00 11.52
N VAL A 25 -3.51 18.83 10.35
CA VAL A 25 -4.94 19.06 10.15
C VAL A 25 -5.65 17.85 9.52
N PRO A 26 -6.94 17.61 9.84
CA PRO A 26 -7.68 16.51 9.24
C PRO A 26 -7.80 16.60 7.71
N ILE A 27 -7.91 15.44 7.06
CA ILE A 27 -8.22 15.33 5.63
C ILE A 27 -9.72 15.11 5.44
N ILE A 28 -10.33 15.88 4.54
CA ILE A 28 -11.73 15.66 4.12
C ILE A 28 -11.73 14.80 2.86
N TYR A 29 -12.45 13.68 2.88
CA TYR A 29 -12.62 12.79 1.73
C TYR A 29 -14.01 12.95 1.13
N ASP A 30 -14.09 13.62 -0.01
CA ASP A 30 -15.32 13.71 -0.79
C ASP A 30 -15.48 12.47 -1.66
N VAL A 31 -16.53 11.69 -1.44
CA VAL A 31 -16.78 10.44 -2.16
C VAL A 31 -17.97 10.60 -3.09
N GLU A 32 -17.75 10.39 -4.38
CA GLU A 32 -18.76 10.38 -5.42
C GLU A 32 -19.06 8.96 -5.91
N ARG A 33 -20.35 8.65 -6.05
CA ARG A 33 -20.82 7.38 -6.61
C ARG A 33 -20.94 7.52 -8.12
N LEU A 34 -19.96 7.03 -8.86
CA LEU A 34 -19.94 7.11 -10.32
C LEU A 34 -20.87 6.07 -10.96
N ARG A 35 -20.85 4.84 -10.45
CA ARG A 35 -21.64 3.71 -10.97
C ARG A 35 -21.93 2.72 -9.86
N GLU A 36 -23.12 2.13 -9.92
CA GLU A 36 -23.53 1.01 -9.07
C GLU A 36 -24.37 0.06 -9.92
N GLY A 37 -23.74 -1.02 -10.39
CA GLY A 37 -24.38 -2.06 -11.17
C GLY A 37 -24.33 -3.39 -10.45
N ARG A 38 -24.97 -4.41 -11.02
CA ARG A 38 -25.13 -5.73 -10.39
C ARG A 38 -23.82 -6.37 -9.90
N SER A 39 -22.75 -6.31 -10.72
CA SER A 39 -21.47 -6.93 -10.39
C SER A 39 -20.39 -5.92 -10.01
N PHE A 40 -20.50 -4.66 -10.44
CA PHE A 40 -19.46 -3.64 -10.25
C PHE A 40 -19.99 -2.33 -9.66
N GLY A 41 -19.22 -1.77 -8.74
CA GLY A 41 -19.38 -0.42 -8.22
C GLY A 41 -18.13 0.42 -8.50
N THR A 42 -18.30 1.72 -8.74
CA THR A 42 -17.17 2.63 -8.94
C THR A 42 -17.36 3.87 -8.08
N ARG A 43 -16.30 4.26 -7.37
CA ARG A 43 -16.24 5.46 -6.54
C ARG A 43 -15.10 6.35 -6.99
N ARG A 44 -15.34 7.66 -6.93
CA ARG A 44 -14.31 8.69 -7.05
C ARG A 44 -14.13 9.35 -5.69
N VAL A 45 -12.89 9.47 -5.24
CA VAL A 45 -12.53 10.06 -3.95
C VAL A 45 -11.63 11.26 -4.21
N VAL A 46 -12.00 12.41 -3.65
CA VAL A 46 -11.16 13.61 -3.63
C VAL A 46 -10.81 13.91 -2.19
N ALA A 47 -9.53 13.82 -1.86
CA ALA A 47 -9.03 14.25 -0.56
C ALA A 47 -8.71 15.75 -0.60
N ARG A 48 -9.16 16.50 0.41
CA ARG A 48 -8.98 17.94 0.52
C ARG A 48 -8.41 18.36 1.86
N GLN A 49 -7.54 19.37 1.80
CA GLN A 49 -7.09 20.16 2.96
C GLN A 49 -7.07 21.63 2.56
N HIS A 50 -7.38 22.51 3.52
CA HIS A 50 -7.50 23.97 3.28
C HIS A 50 -8.38 24.33 2.06
N GLY A 51 -9.45 23.56 1.84
CA GLY A 51 -10.37 23.72 0.70
C GLY A 51 -9.81 23.29 -0.66
N ARG A 52 -8.58 22.80 -0.73
CA ARG A 52 -7.88 22.43 -1.97
C ARG A 52 -7.74 20.91 -2.09
N PRO A 53 -7.94 20.32 -3.29
CA PRO A 53 -7.63 18.92 -3.52
C PRO A 53 -6.14 18.64 -3.30
N ILE A 54 -5.81 17.62 -2.51
CA ILE A 54 -4.43 17.16 -2.29
C ILE A 54 -4.17 15.80 -2.94
N TYR A 55 -5.22 14.99 -3.08
CA TYR A 55 -5.15 13.65 -3.64
C TYR A 55 -6.46 13.28 -4.33
N PHE A 56 -6.36 12.48 -5.37
CA PHE A 56 -7.46 12.01 -6.18
C PHE A 56 -7.37 10.50 -6.37
N GLN A 57 -8.49 9.80 -6.30
CA GLN A 57 -8.55 8.36 -6.55
C GLN A 57 -9.85 7.96 -7.23
N THR A 58 -9.76 6.98 -8.13
CA THR A 58 -10.91 6.19 -8.58
C THR A 58 -10.70 4.77 -8.10
N VAL A 59 -11.71 4.19 -7.44
CA VAL A 59 -11.69 2.80 -6.94
C VAL A 59 -12.82 2.02 -7.61
N SER A 60 -12.50 0.83 -8.11
CA SER A 60 -13.46 -0.12 -8.66
C SER A 60 -13.65 -1.29 -7.69
N PHE A 61 -14.91 -1.69 -7.53
CA PHE A 61 -15.35 -2.70 -6.60
C PHE A 61 -16.13 -3.77 -7.35
N GLN A 62 -16.01 -5.01 -6.93
CA GLN A 62 -16.69 -6.15 -7.53
C GLN A 62 -17.22 -7.08 -6.43
N ARG A 63 -18.38 -7.70 -6.67
CA ARG A 63 -18.82 -8.83 -5.84
C ARG A 63 -17.96 -10.07 -6.14
N PRO A 64 -17.62 -10.89 -5.14
CA PRO A 64 -16.95 -12.17 -5.38
C PRO A 64 -17.74 -13.03 -6.37
N GLU A 65 -17.07 -13.46 -7.44
CA GLU A 65 -17.62 -14.30 -8.50
C GLU A 65 -16.57 -15.36 -8.85
N GLY A 66 -17.01 -16.58 -9.19
CA GLY A 66 -16.10 -17.61 -9.71
C GLY A 66 -15.60 -17.25 -11.11
N GLY A 67 -14.43 -17.77 -11.49
CA GLY A 67 -13.82 -17.48 -12.78
C GLY A 67 -12.63 -18.37 -13.09
N PHE A 68 -11.81 -17.95 -14.04
CA PHE A 68 -10.53 -18.60 -14.33
C PHE A 68 -9.50 -18.22 -13.26
N GLU A 69 -8.68 -19.19 -12.86
CA GLU A 69 -7.61 -19.00 -11.89
C GLU A 69 -6.26 -19.32 -12.53
N HIS A 70 -5.36 -18.33 -12.54
CA HIS A 70 -3.95 -18.47 -12.88
C HIS A 70 -3.18 -17.29 -12.25
N GLN A 71 -1.92 -17.50 -11.94
CA GLN A 71 -0.99 -16.46 -11.48
C GLN A 71 0.42 -16.84 -11.90
N ASP A 72 1.31 -15.85 -11.95
CA ASP A 72 2.74 -16.11 -12.12
C ASP A 72 3.30 -16.86 -10.91
N VAL A 73 4.38 -17.61 -11.14
CA VAL A 73 5.09 -18.32 -10.06
C VAL A 73 5.81 -17.29 -9.20
N MET A 74 5.65 -17.41 -7.88
CA MET A 74 6.38 -16.57 -6.93
C MET A 74 7.90 -16.74 -7.15
N PRO A 75 8.68 -15.65 -7.27
CA PRO A 75 10.12 -15.76 -7.44
C PRO A 75 10.78 -16.42 -6.22
N GLU A 76 11.89 -17.14 -6.44
CA GLU A 76 12.70 -17.68 -5.36
C GLU A 76 13.36 -16.51 -4.59
N VAL A 77 13.05 -16.40 -3.30
CA VAL A 77 13.57 -15.36 -2.40
C VAL A 77 13.94 -15.99 -1.06
N GLY A 78 14.88 -15.37 -0.35
CA GLY A 78 15.24 -15.78 1.01
C GLY A 78 14.06 -15.65 1.98
N PRO A 79 14.03 -16.43 3.07
CA PRO A 79 12.97 -16.35 4.06
C PRO A 79 13.04 -15.02 4.85
N PRO A 80 11.95 -14.57 5.50
CA PRO A 80 11.91 -13.32 6.26
C PRO A 80 13.04 -13.19 7.28
N GLU A 81 13.46 -14.28 7.90
CA GLU A 81 14.50 -14.33 8.93
C GLU A 81 15.90 -14.01 8.39
N SER A 82 16.11 -14.12 7.08
CA SER A 82 17.36 -13.71 6.42
C SER A 82 17.42 -12.22 6.12
N GLY A 83 16.28 -11.50 6.21
CA GLY A 83 16.21 -10.08 5.91
C GLY A 83 16.63 -9.20 7.08
N ILE A 84 17.20 -8.04 6.75
CA ILE A 84 17.57 -7.02 7.72
C ILE A 84 16.29 -6.30 8.18
N ASP A 85 16.17 -5.99 9.48
CA ASP A 85 15.08 -5.16 9.97
C ASP A 85 15.18 -3.76 9.34
N PHE A 86 14.13 -3.35 8.63
CA PHE A 86 14.15 -2.09 7.90
C PHE A 86 14.29 -0.88 8.83
N ILE A 87 13.77 -0.95 10.06
CA ILE A 87 13.93 0.14 11.04
C ILE A 87 15.39 0.26 11.47
N ASP A 88 16.07 -0.86 11.70
CA ASP A 88 17.49 -0.83 12.04
C ASP A 88 18.33 -0.29 10.87
N LEU A 89 17.94 -0.62 9.63
CA LEU A 89 18.55 -0.06 8.44
C LEU A 89 18.36 1.47 8.37
N ILE A 90 17.14 1.98 8.60
CA ILE A 90 16.86 3.44 8.64
C ILE A 90 17.72 4.14 9.69
N ARG A 91 17.77 3.57 10.91
CA ARG A 91 18.55 4.13 12.02
C ARG A 91 20.05 4.15 11.74
N SER A 92 20.58 3.10 11.12
CA SER A 92 22.00 3.01 10.77
C SER A 92 22.43 3.97 9.66
N GLY A 93 21.48 4.50 8.88
CA GLY A 93 21.73 5.43 7.77
C GLY A 93 22.17 6.84 8.16
N GLY A 94 22.24 7.16 9.46
CA GLY A 94 22.82 8.41 9.96
C GLY A 94 22.05 9.69 9.61
N ARG A 95 20.78 9.58 9.17
CA ARG A 95 19.91 10.74 8.93
C ARG A 95 19.35 11.26 10.25
N GLU A 96 19.37 12.57 10.45
CA GLU A 96 18.78 13.24 11.63
C GLU A 96 17.27 12.93 11.77
N GLU A 97 16.63 12.60 10.66
CA GLU A 97 15.21 12.20 10.53
C GLU A 97 14.95 10.71 10.82
N GLY A 98 15.98 9.91 11.12
CA GLY A 98 15.90 8.46 11.22
C GLY A 98 14.89 7.94 12.25
N GLU A 99 14.74 8.61 13.40
CA GLU A 99 13.74 8.22 14.40
C GLU A 99 12.31 8.59 13.99
N ALA A 100 12.11 9.71 13.27
CA ALA A 100 10.80 10.09 12.76
C ALA A 100 10.33 9.10 11.67
N LEU A 101 11.23 8.74 10.76
CA LEU A 101 11.00 7.71 9.75
C LEU A 101 10.76 6.34 10.40
N ALA A 102 11.55 5.95 11.40
CA ALA A 102 11.32 4.70 12.13
C ALA A 102 9.93 4.66 12.81
N ALA A 103 9.46 5.79 13.34
CA ALA A 103 8.13 5.91 13.92
C ALA A 103 7.02 5.75 12.87
N GLU A 104 7.19 6.34 11.69
CA GLU A 104 6.25 6.21 10.56
C GLU A 104 6.09 4.74 10.11
N TRP A 105 7.20 4.01 10.10
CA TRP A 105 7.23 2.59 9.70
C TRP A 105 6.90 1.63 10.84
N SER A 106 6.70 2.12 12.07
CA SER A 106 6.59 1.27 13.27
C SER A 106 5.37 0.33 13.26
N ALA A 107 4.34 0.64 12.47
CA ALA A 107 3.15 -0.20 12.27
C ALA A 107 3.43 -1.45 11.40
N LEU A 108 4.56 -1.49 10.71
CA LEU A 108 4.95 -2.59 9.82
C LEU A 108 6.23 -3.28 10.32
N ASP A 109 6.26 -4.60 10.17
CA ASP A 109 7.44 -5.44 10.29
C ASP A 109 7.96 -5.71 8.87
N VAL A 110 9.06 -5.04 8.53
CA VAL A 110 9.63 -5.09 7.18
C VAL A 110 11.01 -5.74 7.26
N ARG A 111 11.16 -6.88 6.60
CA ARG A 111 12.44 -7.60 6.46
C ARG A 111 12.99 -7.36 5.07
N TYR A 112 13.99 -6.51 4.98
CA TYR A 112 14.59 -6.10 3.73
C TYR A 112 15.63 -7.11 3.25
N LEU A 113 15.44 -7.64 2.03
CA LEU A 113 16.34 -8.61 1.41
C LEU A 113 17.34 -7.95 0.44
N GLY A 114 17.24 -6.64 0.23
CA GLY A 114 18.16 -5.87 -0.61
C GLY A 114 17.53 -5.36 -1.90
N ASN A 115 18.37 -4.65 -2.67
CA ASN A 115 18.04 -4.16 -4.00
C ASN A 115 19.24 -4.23 -4.94
N SER A 116 18.99 -4.03 -6.24
CA SER A 116 20.03 -4.00 -7.27
C SER A 116 21.06 -2.87 -7.06
N ALA A 117 20.67 -1.76 -6.43
CA ALA A 117 21.57 -0.62 -6.17
C ALA A 117 22.67 -0.95 -5.12
N THR A 118 22.38 -1.85 -4.19
CA THR A 118 23.31 -2.28 -3.13
C THR A 118 24.00 -3.62 -3.44
N GLY A 119 23.78 -4.16 -4.66
CA GLY A 119 24.43 -5.39 -5.13
C GLY A 119 23.87 -6.69 -4.54
N HIS A 120 22.73 -6.62 -3.84
CA HIS A 120 22.12 -7.79 -3.19
C HIS A 120 21.25 -8.63 -4.15
N ILE A 121 20.92 -8.11 -5.34
CA ILE A 121 20.10 -8.78 -6.35
C ILE A 121 20.73 -8.56 -7.74
N ASP A 122 21.25 -9.62 -8.35
CA ASP A 122 21.79 -9.62 -9.71
C ASP A 122 20.79 -10.28 -10.68
N ASP A 123 20.09 -9.45 -11.46
CA ASP A 123 19.23 -9.89 -12.55
C ASP A 123 19.41 -8.93 -13.74
N PRO A 124 20.21 -9.31 -14.76
CA PRO A 124 20.46 -8.47 -15.93
C PRO A 124 19.20 -8.11 -16.73
N MET A 125 18.13 -8.92 -16.64
CA MET A 125 16.86 -8.66 -17.32
C MET A 125 15.96 -7.72 -16.53
N HIS A 126 16.18 -7.59 -15.21
CA HIS A 126 15.40 -6.75 -14.30
C HIS A 126 16.33 -5.91 -13.42
N PRO A 127 16.98 -4.88 -13.99
CA PRO A 127 18.06 -4.15 -13.34
C PRO A 127 17.62 -3.27 -12.15
N ALA A 128 16.32 -3.08 -11.97
CA ALA A 128 15.73 -2.33 -10.86
C ALA A 128 14.83 -3.25 -10.04
N ARG A 129 15.42 -3.97 -9.08
CA ARG A 129 14.70 -4.84 -8.15
C ARG A 129 14.96 -4.45 -6.71
N ALA A 130 13.92 -4.55 -5.89
CA ALA A 130 13.97 -4.54 -4.45
C ALA A 130 13.09 -5.67 -3.93
N GLN A 131 13.51 -6.33 -2.85
CA GLN A 131 12.75 -7.40 -2.22
C GLN A 131 12.64 -7.15 -0.73
N ALA A 132 11.42 -7.27 -0.22
CA ALA A 132 11.15 -7.18 1.20
C ALA A 132 9.98 -8.09 1.56
N TRP A 133 10.06 -8.68 2.75
CA TRP A 133 8.88 -9.24 3.40
C TRP A 133 8.22 -8.14 4.22
N VAL A 134 6.89 -8.08 4.16
CA VAL A 134 6.09 -7.09 4.89
C VAL A 134 5.02 -7.81 5.68
N ARG A 135 4.88 -7.45 6.96
CA ARG A 135 3.82 -7.93 7.84
C ARG A 135 3.36 -6.78 8.73
N VAL A 136 2.08 -6.74 9.09
CA VAL A 136 1.56 -5.74 10.04
C VAL A 136 2.03 -6.09 11.45
N ARG A 137 2.43 -5.09 12.23
CA ARG A 137 2.68 -5.25 13.67
C ARG A 137 1.37 -5.05 14.43
N GLY A 138 0.69 -6.15 14.68
CA GLY A 138 -0.60 -6.18 15.36
C GLY A 138 -1.52 -7.24 14.78
N GLU A 139 -2.79 -7.18 15.18
CA GLU A 139 -3.83 -8.05 14.65
C GLU A 139 -4.82 -7.19 13.85
N LEU A 140 -5.22 -7.71 12.68
CA LEU A 140 -6.33 -7.18 11.90
C LEU A 140 -7.58 -8.01 12.21
N THR A 141 -8.76 -7.43 12.06
CA THR A 141 -10.00 -8.21 12.16
C THR A 141 -10.17 -9.11 10.93
N ASP A 142 -11.19 -9.96 10.93
CA ASP A 142 -11.57 -10.77 9.76
C ASP A 142 -12.29 -9.96 8.67
N ASP A 143 -12.42 -8.62 8.80
CA ASP A 143 -13.00 -7.79 7.75
C ASP A 143 -12.00 -7.66 6.57
N PRO A 144 -12.31 -8.21 5.37
CA PRO A 144 -11.42 -8.13 4.21
C PRO A 144 -11.11 -6.68 3.79
N HIS A 145 -11.96 -5.72 4.14
CA HIS A 145 -11.69 -4.32 3.86
C HIS A 145 -10.51 -3.77 4.66
N GLU A 146 -10.30 -4.24 5.90
CA GLU A 146 -9.15 -3.84 6.72
C GLU A 146 -7.85 -4.37 6.11
N HIS A 147 -7.84 -5.63 5.67
CA HIS A 147 -6.70 -6.23 4.97
C HIS A 147 -6.36 -5.47 3.70
N MET A 148 -7.35 -5.18 2.85
CA MET A 148 -7.14 -4.45 1.60
C MET A 148 -6.68 -3.00 1.82
N ALA A 149 -7.23 -2.31 2.82
CA ALA A 149 -6.79 -0.96 3.18
C ALA A 149 -5.35 -0.97 3.71
N THR A 150 -5.00 -1.98 4.51
CA THR A 150 -3.65 -2.13 5.07
C THR A 150 -2.62 -2.48 3.99
N PHE A 151 -2.96 -3.40 3.07
CA PHE A 151 -2.13 -3.68 1.90
C PHE A 151 -1.94 -2.43 1.03
N THR A 152 -3.01 -1.67 0.80
CA THR A 152 -2.95 -0.39 0.06
C THR A 152 -1.99 0.59 0.72
N TYR A 153 -2.07 0.77 2.04
CA TYR A 153 -1.16 1.60 2.81
C TYR A 153 0.29 1.10 2.68
N ALA A 154 0.53 -0.19 2.91
CA ALA A 154 1.87 -0.78 2.83
C ALA A 154 2.48 -0.71 1.41
N SER A 155 1.65 -0.76 0.36
CA SER A 155 2.11 -0.74 -1.02
C SER A 155 2.81 0.55 -1.43
N ASP A 156 2.39 1.70 -0.88
CA ASP A 156 2.99 3.01 -1.20
C ASP A 156 4.27 3.26 -0.39
N MET A 157 4.40 2.61 0.78
CA MET A 157 5.55 2.78 1.67
C MET A 157 6.84 2.23 1.04
N THR A 158 6.77 1.09 0.34
CA THR A 158 7.96 0.34 -0.11
C THR A 158 8.32 0.49 -1.59
N LEU A 159 7.48 1.14 -2.39
CA LEU A 159 7.54 1.04 -3.85
C LEU A 159 8.48 2.04 -4.53
N LEU A 160 8.74 3.19 -3.89
CA LEU A 160 9.61 4.27 -4.40
C LEU A 160 10.97 4.26 -3.70
#